data_AF-A0A7T8QU01-F1
#
_entry.id   AF-A0A7T8QU01-F1
#
_cell.length_a   1.000
_cell.length_b   1.000
_cell.length_c   1.000
_cell.angle_alpha   90.00
_cell.angle_beta   90.00
_cell.angle_gamma   90.00
#
_symmetry.space_group_name_H-M   'P 1'
#
loop_
_entity.id
_entity.type
_entity.pdbx_description
1 polymer ?
#
loop_
_entity_poly.entity_id
_entity_poly.type
_entity_poly.pdbx_seq_one_letter_code
_entity_poly.pdbx_strand_id
1 'polypeptide(L)'
;MTESKISVILICEDEAKLPRVERGITINEDLSFQAFLQDSFLPPHRFKHLVKKDAKISEFSQVSNLVSFLNSVPVNNEEFCIKHALDKLQERVNEAVLPEEKRIKLEFVIEQGNLALGRKEYSPGLLGLSAV
;
A
#
# COMPACT_ATOMS: atom_id res chain seq x y z
N MET A 1 -15.97 13.46 17.60
CA MET A 1 -14.80 14.37 17.72
C MET A 1 -14.06 14.29 16.41
N THR A 2 -13.96 15.41 15.68
CA THR A 2 -13.23 15.49 14.42
C THR A 2 -11.75 15.59 14.75
N GLU A 3 -11.00 14.52 14.51
CA GLU A 3 -9.53 14.54 14.62
C GLU A 3 -8.97 15.55 13.63
N SER A 4 -8.14 16.50 14.08
CA SER A 4 -7.51 17.47 13.21
C SER A 4 -6.44 16.77 12.37
N LYS A 5 -6.51 16.91 11.05
CA LYS A 5 -5.57 16.27 10.12
C LYS A 5 -5.05 17.29 9.12
N ILE A 6 -3.75 17.27 8.87
CA ILE A 6 -3.13 18.05 7.79
C ILE A 6 -2.95 17.11 6.60
N SER A 7 -3.51 17.47 5.44
CA SER A 7 -3.34 16.70 4.21
C SER A 7 -2.59 17.53 3.17
N VAL A 8 -1.49 16.97 2.66
CA VAL A 8 -0.73 17.51 1.53
C VAL A 8 -1.05 16.63 0.33
N ILE A 9 -1.75 17.16 -0.67
CA ILE A 9 -2.24 16.42 -1.82
C ILE A 9 -1.76 17.04 -3.13
N LEU A 10 -1.39 16.18 -4.08
CA LEU A 10 -1.16 16.55 -5.47
C LEU A 10 -2.33 16.07 -6.31
N ILE A 11 -2.95 17.00 -7.04
CA ILE A 11 -4.09 16.74 -7.93
C ILE A 11 -3.59 16.88 -9.37
N CYS A 12 -3.87 15.88 -10.19
CA CYS A 12 -3.57 15.87 -11.63
C CYS A 12 -4.87 15.66 -12.42
N GLU A 13 -4.87 16.04 -13.70
CA GLU A 13 -5.95 15.68 -14.62
C GLU A 13 -5.72 14.25 -15.14
N ASP A 14 -6.76 13.41 -15.11
CA ASP A 14 -6.73 12.11 -15.75
C ASP A 14 -6.99 12.19 -17.27
N GLU A 15 -7.02 11.05 -17.96
CA GLU A 15 -7.29 10.98 -19.41
C GLU A 15 -8.67 11.56 -19.80
N ALA A 16 -9.61 11.58 -18.85
CA ALA A 16 -10.94 12.17 -19.02
C ALA A 16 -11.00 13.66 -18.62
N LYS A 17 -9.85 14.28 -18.28
CA LYS A 17 -9.72 15.65 -17.76
C LYS A 17 -10.45 15.86 -16.44
N LEU A 18 -10.65 14.81 -15.67
CA LEU A 18 -11.20 14.89 -14.33
C LEU A 18 -10.06 15.03 -13.32
N PRO A 19 -10.23 15.87 -12.27
CA PRO A 19 -9.23 15.99 -11.23
C PRO A 19 -9.15 14.69 -10.44
N ARG A 20 -7.98 14.05 -10.47
CA ARG A 20 -7.66 12.85 -9.70
C ARG A 20 -6.53 13.15 -8.73
N VAL A 21 -6.72 12.75 -7.48
CA VAL A 21 -5.65 12.83 -6.48
C VAL A 21 -4.63 11.73 -6.80
N GLU A 22 -3.45 12.12 -7.25
CA GLU A 22 -2.43 11.18 -7.71
C GLU A 22 -1.51 10.75 -6.57
N ARG A 23 -1.27 11.61 -5.58
CA ARG A 23 -0.41 11.29 -4.44
C ARG A 23 -0.66 12.24 -3.29
N GLY A 24 -0.32 11.82 -2.08
CA GLY A 24 -0.38 12.71 -0.93
C GLY A 24 0.05 12.08 0.38
N ILE A 25 0.07 12.92 1.41
CA ILE A 25 0.40 12.57 2.80
C ILE A 25 -0.68 13.16 3.70
N THR A 26 -1.21 12.34 4.58
CA THR A 26 -2.03 12.77 5.71
C THR A 26 -1.21 12.66 6.98
N ILE A 27 -1.17 13.74 7.77
CA ILE A 27 -0.48 13.82 9.06
C ILE A 27 -1.55 13.97 10.14
N ASN A 28 -1.53 13.07 11.12
CA ASN A 28 -2.44 13.05 12.26
C ASN A 28 -1.89 13.91 13.41
N GLU A 29 -2.74 14.22 14.40
CA GLU A 29 -2.35 15.03 15.58
C GLU A 29 -1.20 14.39 16.39
N ASP A 30 -1.13 13.06 16.43
CA ASP A 30 -0.06 12.32 17.11
C ASP A 30 1.25 12.26 16.32
N LEU A 31 1.33 13.03 15.23
CA LEU A 31 2.43 13.12 14.27
C LEU A 31 2.69 11.83 13.48
N SER A 32 1.81 10.83 13.59
CA SER A 32 1.81 9.72 12.64
C SER A 32 1.38 10.22 11.25
N PHE A 33 1.86 9.56 10.20
CA PHE A 33 1.44 9.89 8.84
C PHE A 33 1.04 8.66 8.03
N GLN A 34 0.20 8.90 7.05
CA GLN A 34 -0.14 7.96 5.99
C GLN A 34 0.19 8.62 4.66
N ALA A 35 0.92 7.90 3.81
CA ALA A 35 1.20 8.35 2.47
C ALA A 35 0.40 7.48 1.49
N PHE A 36 -0.06 8.09 0.41
CA PHE A 36 -0.76 7.38 -0.64
C PHE A 36 -0.24 7.80 -2.01
N LEU A 37 -0.32 6.86 -2.93
CA LEU A 37 -0.02 6.99 -4.35
C LEU A 37 -1.20 6.38 -5.10
N GLN A 38 -1.84 7.21 -5.92
CA GLN A 38 -3.13 7.01 -6.57
C GLN A 38 -4.17 6.60 -5.52
N ASP A 39 -4.73 5.39 -5.65
CA ASP A 39 -5.77 4.89 -4.76
C ASP A 39 -5.22 3.94 -3.69
N SER A 40 -3.90 4.02 -3.41
CA SER A 40 -3.23 3.03 -2.59
C SER A 40 -2.33 3.64 -1.53
N PHE A 41 -2.51 3.20 -0.29
CA PHE A 41 -1.60 3.55 0.80
C PHE A 41 -0.25 2.88 0.60
N LEU A 42 0.80 3.67 0.76
CA LEU A 42 2.18 3.21 0.75
C LEU A 42 2.55 2.68 2.15
N PRO A 43 3.21 1.53 2.22
CA PRO A 43 3.52 0.92 3.50
C PRO A 43 4.59 1.74 4.24
N PRO A 44 4.49 1.89 5.58
CA PRO A 44 5.40 2.73 6.37
C PRO A 44 6.88 2.39 6.22
N HIS A 45 7.21 1.12 5.92
CA HIS A 45 8.58 0.67 5.77
C HIS A 45 9.32 1.36 4.62
N ARG A 46 8.62 1.83 3.56
CA ARG A 46 9.23 2.57 2.46
C ARG A 46 9.81 3.92 2.90
N PHE A 47 9.36 4.44 4.04
CA PHE A 47 9.79 5.73 4.58
C PHE A 47 10.77 5.61 5.75
N LYS A 48 11.22 4.39 6.12
CA LYS A 48 12.14 4.14 7.25
C LYS A 48 13.45 4.94 7.20
N HIS A 49 13.86 5.37 6.01
CA HIS A 49 15.06 6.17 5.79
C HIS A 49 14.82 7.69 5.89
N LEU A 50 13.56 8.12 5.91
CA LEU A 50 13.14 9.54 5.91
C LEU A 50 12.60 9.99 7.27
N VAL A 51 12.03 9.06 8.03
CA VAL A 51 11.46 9.29 9.37
C VAL A 51 12.10 8.34 10.37
N LYS A 52 12.27 8.82 11.61
CA LYS A 52 12.72 7.99 12.75
C LYS A 52 11.64 6.92 13.05
N LYS A 53 11.97 5.98 13.96
CA LYS A 53 11.15 4.81 14.32
C LYS A 53 9.64 5.10 14.33
N ASP A 54 8.88 4.16 13.78
CA ASP A 54 7.41 4.07 13.85
C ASP A 54 6.61 5.07 13.02
N ALA A 55 7.19 5.60 11.93
CA ALA A 55 6.48 6.48 10.98
C ALA A 55 5.85 7.71 11.65
N LYS A 56 6.56 8.27 12.64
CA LYS A 56 6.23 9.54 13.28
C LYS A 56 7.15 10.63 12.78
N ILE A 57 6.56 11.79 12.49
CA ILE A 57 7.27 13.00 12.11
C ILE A 57 7.79 13.65 13.40
N SER A 58 9.11 13.69 13.54
CA SER A 58 9.79 14.37 14.66
C SER A 58 10.25 15.78 14.29
N GLU A 59 10.50 16.04 13.01
CA GLU A 59 11.08 17.29 12.51
C GLU A 59 10.34 17.77 11.25
N PHE A 60 10.08 19.08 11.14
CA PHE A 60 9.34 19.64 9.99
C PHE A 60 10.02 19.38 8.64
N SER A 61 11.36 19.34 8.62
CA SER A 61 12.16 18.98 7.45
C SER A 61 11.83 17.59 6.88
N GLN A 62 11.36 16.67 7.72
CA GLN A 62 10.94 15.33 7.29
C GLN A 62 9.70 15.40 6.38
N VAL A 63 8.80 16.37 6.58
CA VAL A 63 7.63 16.55 5.70
C VAL A 63 8.08 16.85 4.28
N SER A 64 9.03 17.76 4.10
CA SER A 64 9.61 18.07 2.78
C SER A 64 10.30 16.87 2.15
N ASN A 65 11.00 16.06 2.96
CA ASN A 65 11.66 14.84 2.50
C ASN A 65 10.64 13.77 2.07
N LEU A 66 9.56 13.59 2.83
CA LEU A 66 8.48 12.67 2.50
C LEU A 66 7.79 13.08 1.19
N VAL A 67 7.47 14.37 1.02
CA VAL A 67 6.89 14.90 -0.22
C VAL A 67 7.84 14.70 -1.39
N SER A 68 9.13 15.00 -1.22
CA SER A 68 10.15 14.81 -2.27
C SER A 68 10.28 13.35 -2.68
N PHE A 69 10.27 12.43 -1.71
CA PHE A 69 10.26 11.00 -1.97
C PHE A 69 9.03 10.58 -2.75
N LEU A 70 7.82 10.99 -2.34
CA LEU A 70 6.59 10.69 -3.09
C LEU A 70 6.59 11.22 -4.52
N ASN A 71 7.21 12.38 -4.74
CA ASN A 71 7.37 12.93 -6.08
C ASN A 71 8.37 12.11 -6.92
N SER A 72 9.39 11.52 -6.28
CA SER A 72 10.38 10.67 -6.94
C SER A 72 9.90 9.26 -7.27
N VAL A 73 8.89 8.75 -6.56
CA VAL A 73 8.34 7.43 -6.83
C VAL A 73 7.59 7.49 -8.16
N PRO A 74 8.03 6.72 -9.19
CA PRO A 74 7.29 6.65 -10.43
C PRO A 74 5.92 6.06 -10.13
N VAL A 75 4.90 6.66 -10.73
CA VAL A 75 3.53 6.14 -10.70
C VAL A 75 3.51 4.90 -11.60
N ASN A 76 3.99 3.79 -11.05
CA ASN A 76 4.14 2.55 -11.77
C ASN A 76 2.78 1.85 -11.77
N ASN A 77 1.95 2.17 -12.77
CA ASN A 77 0.61 1.61 -12.93
C ASN A 77 0.59 0.08 -12.83
N GLU A 78 1.68 -0.61 -13.19
CA GLU A 78 1.79 -2.07 -13.09
C GLU A 78 1.73 -2.59 -11.65
N GLU A 79 2.48 -2.00 -10.70
CA GLU A 79 2.46 -2.43 -9.29
C GLU A 79 1.06 -2.21 -8.70
N PHE A 80 0.43 -1.09 -9.05
CA PHE A 80 -0.95 -0.78 -8.67
C PHE A 80 -1.96 -1.78 -9.27
N CYS A 81 -1.86 -2.09 -10.57
CA CYS A 81 -2.72 -3.04 -11.25
C CYS A 81 -2.59 -4.45 -10.65
N ILE A 82 -1.37 -4.90 -10.37
CA ILE A 82 -1.11 -6.20 -9.73
C ILE A 82 -1.73 -6.22 -8.33
N LYS A 83 -1.55 -5.15 -7.55
CA LYS A 83 -2.13 -5.02 -6.21
C LYS A 83 -3.66 -5.05 -6.24
N HIS A 84 -4.28 -4.28 -7.12
CA HIS A 84 -5.74 -4.30 -7.30
C HIS A 84 -6.25 -5.67 -7.76
N ALA A 85 -5.54 -6.34 -8.66
CA ALA A 85 -5.89 -7.69 -9.10
C ALA A 85 -5.82 -8.71 -7.96
N LEU A 86 -4.81 -8.63 -7.09
CA LEU A 86 -4.69 -9.49 -5.91
C LEU A 86 -5.79 -9.23 -4.89
N ASP A 87 -6.11 -7.95 -4.62
CA ASP A 87 -7.18 -7.58 -3.69
C ASP A 87 -8.54 -8.10 -4.22
N LYS A 88 -8.83 -7.94 -5.52
CA LYS A 88 -10.01 -8.51 -6.16
C LYS A 88 -10.04 -10.03 -6.15
N LEU A 89 -8.90 -10.68 -6.35
CA LEU A 89 -8.82 -12.14 -6.30
C LEU A 89 -9.14 -12.66 -4.89
N GLN A 90 -8.63 -11.99 -3.84
CA GLN A 90 -8.92 -12.34 -2.45
C GLN A 90 -10.41 -12.17 -2.12
N GLU A 91 -11.05 -11.07 -2.54
CA GLU A 91 -12.50 -10.88 -2.38
C GLU A 91 -13.27 -12.06 -3.01
N ARG A 92 -12.92 -12.43 -4.24
CA ARG A 92 -13.58 -13.54 -4.95
C ARG A 92 -13.35 -14.89 -4.28
N VAL A 93 -12.17 -15.15 -3.74
CA VAL A 93 -11.87 -16.39 -2.99
C VAL A 93 -12.71 -16.46 -1.72
N ASN A 94 -12.91 -15.35 -1.03
CA ASN A 94 -13.72 -15.29 0.18
C ASN A 94 -15.22 -15.51 -0.08
N GLU A 95 -15.72 -15.04 -1.23
CA GLU A 95 -17.13 -15.18 -1.64
C GLU A 95 -17.45 -16.55 -2.27
N ALA A 96 -16.49 -17.17 -2.92
CA ALA A 96 -16.72 -18.37 -3.71
C ALA A 96 -16.77 -19.65 -2.86
N VAL A 97 -17.74 -20.52 -3.14
CA VAL A 97 -17.76 -21.89 -2.62
C VAL A 97 -16.84 -22.75 -3.47
N LEU A 98 -15.59 -22.91 -3.00
CA LEU A 98 -14.55 -23.65 -3.68
C LEU A 98 -14.23 -24.96 -2.94
N PRO A 99 -13.85 -26.03 -3.66
CA PRO A 99 -13.18 -27.17 -3.05
C PRO A 99 -11.92 -26.71 -2.29
N GLU A 100 -11.71 -27.25 -1.08
CA GLU A 100 -10.62 -26.93 -0.16
C GLU A 100 -9.26 -26.79 -0.86
N GLU A 101 -8.91 -27.77 -1.69
CA GLU A 101 -7.64 -27.82 -2.44
C GLU A 101 -7.47 -26.61 -3.37
N LYS A 102 -8.53 -26.19 -4.06
CA LYS A 102 -8.49 -25.03 -4.97
C LYS A 102 -8.41 -23.71 -4.20
N ARG A 103 -9.07 -23.62 -3.05
CA ARG A 103 -8.99 -22.46 -2.17
C ARG A 103 -7.55 -22.26 -1.67
N ILE A 104 -6.93 -23.32 -1.13
CA ILE A 104 -5.55 -23.28 -0.63
C ILE A 104 -4.56 -22.85 -1.72
N LYS A 105 -4.69 -23.37 -2.94
CA LYS A 105 -3.82 -22.97 -4.07
C LYS A 105 -3.96 -21.49 -4.41
N LEU A 106 -5.17 -20.94 -4.39
CA LEU A 106 -5.41 -19.52 -4.66
C LEU A 106 -4.89 -18.63 -3.52
N GLU A 107 -5.10 -19.04 -2.28
CA GLU A 107 -4.55 -18.34 -1.10
C GLU A 107 -3.02 -18.29 -1.13
N PHE A 108 -2.37 -19.38 -1.53
CA PHE A 108 -0.92 -19.41 -1.72
C PHE A 108 -0.46 -18.42 -2.80
N VAL A 109 -1.12 -18.39 -3.97
CA VAL A 109 -0.78 -17.44 -5.05
C VAL A 109 -0.96 -16.00 -4.60
N ILE A 110 -2.04 -15.69 -3.88
CA ILE A 110 -2.29 -14.36 -3.32
C ILE A 110 -1.18 -13.98 -2.34
N GLU A 111 -0.76 -14.91 -1.49
CA GLU A 111 0.34 -14.69 -0.56
C GLU A 111 1.67 -14.43 -1.26
N GLN A 112 2.03 -15.25 -2.26
CA GLN A 112 3.25 -15.03 -3.05
C GLN A 112 3.23 -13.68 -3.76
N GLY A 113 2.09 -13.27 -4.31
CA GLY A 113 1.90 -11.94 -4.88
C GLY A 113 2.12 -10.83 -3.85
N ASN A 114 1.54 -10.97 -2.65
CA ASN A 114 1.73 -10.00 -1.57
C ASN A 114 3.17 -9.96 -1.03
N LEU A 115 3.88 -11.09 -1.02
CA LEU A 115 5.31 -11.16 -0.69
C LEU A 115 6.16 -10.45 -1.73
N ALA A 116 5.91 -10.68 -3.02
CA ALA A 116 6.60 -10.00 -4.12
C ALA A 116 6.39 -8.47 -4.09
N LEU A 117 5.21 -8.02 -3.64
CA LEU A 117 4.90 -6.61 -3.43
C LEU A 117 5.40 -6.03 -2.08
N GLY A 118 6.03 -6.86 -1.23
CA GLY A 118 6.50 -6.42 0.09
C GLY A 118 5.39 -6.04 1.08
N ARG A 119 4.15 -6.49 0.87
CA ARG A 119 3.01 -6.24 1.77
C ARG A 119 2.99 -7.17 2.99
N LYS A 120 3.74 -8.27 2.96
CA LYS A 120 3.82 -9.25 4.04
C LYS A 120 5.29 -9.57 4.31
N GLU A 121 5.68 -9.69 5.59
CA GLU A 121 6.98 -10.25 5.95
C GLU A 121 6.95 -11.76 5.69
N TYR A 122 8.02 -12.28 5.11
CA TYR A 122 8.14 -13.70 4.81
C TYR A 122 8.04 -14.54 6.07
N SER A 123 7.05 -15.44 6.12
CA SER A 123 6.85 -16.42 7.18
C SER A 123 6.95 -17.82 6.58
N PRO A 124 7.88 -18.69 7.05
CA PRO A 124 8.12 -20.01 6.44
C PRO A 124 6.96 -21.01 6.51
N GLY A 125 5.90 -20.73 7.29
CA GLY A 125 4.87 -21.71 7.64
C GLY A 125 4.04 -22.24 6.47
N LEU A 126 3.97 -21.54 5.34
CA LEU A 126 3.12 -21.90 4.19
C LEU A 126 3.84 -22.62 3.04
N LEU A 127 5.19 -22.65 3.03
CA LEU A 127 5.95 -23.47 2.08
C LEU A 127 5.80 -24.98 2.33
N GLY A 128 5.39 -25.37 3.53
CA GLY A 128 5.09 -26.77 3.85
C GLY A 128 3.79 -27.30 3.24
N LEU A 129 2.91 -26.42 2.74
CA LEU A 129 1.59 -26.79 2.21
C LEU A 129 1.57 -27.04 0.70
N SER A 130 2.65 -26.69 -0.03
CA SER A 130 2.78 -26.97 -1.47
C SER A 130 3.50 -28.30 -1.77
N ALA A 131 3.98 -29.00 -0.74
CA ALA A 131 4.74 -30.25 -0.86
C ALA A 131 3.91 -31.53 -0.67
N VAL A 132 2.58 -31.43 -0.63
CA VAL A 132 1.66 -32.57 -0.53
C VAL A 132 0.73 -32.63 -1.74
#